data_AF-A0A1Z5JRE1-F1
#
_entry.id   AF-A0A1Z5JRE1-F1
#
_cell.length_a   1.000
_cell.length_b   1.000
_cell.length_c   1.000
_cell.angle_alpha   90.00
_cell.angle_beta   90.00
_cell.angle_gamma   90.00
#
_symmetry.space_group_name_H-M   'P 1'
#
loop_
_entity.id
_entity.type
_entity.pdbx_description
1 polymer ?
#
loop_
_entity_poly.entity_id
_entity_poly.type
_entity_poly.pdbx_seq_one_letter_code
_entity_poly.pdbx_strand_id
1 'polypeptide(L)'
;MKGPELLLYLLGLSLFSVEAWLLTPTAWRTGVLSRSWRTRHQLGQSASSPKESSLSFSDEEIATVEQIYSQVTADKPLSQVLLETLSTLSPKLLLKLRQAEGHHHNSVQQVARGLNHLLQEQLETATQTLKSLLDAGEVRKLDSLIGKAARDGRLDAAFFNVMTINMKDAMQDEPSAEEGAASRLQVLQHIYTRCQEEVEKNLDPGMALLNKLLRTQQDSIRANLYRHYLTPQANTITTPAGQTLELKNTNAATLVSLEQFIKALEMAVLQIRTVEQSGGTDRESAAMMVESCRTVAKEARVIIGESYGIDSDELKQFETGLQPVFRPSSPNSPYITGQA
;
A
#
# COMPACT_ATOMS: atom_id res chain seq x y z
N MET A 1 -6.22 -5.92 -10.01
CA MET A 1 -6.73 -5.86 -8.62
C MET A 1 -7.50 -4.57 -8.42
N LYS A 2 -8.70 -4.61 -7.84
CA LYS A 2 -9.47 -3.39 -7.54
C LYS A 2 -9.10 -2.90 -6.13
N GLY A 3 -8.84 -1.60 -6.00
CA GLY A 3 -8.83 -0.74 -4.79
C GLY A 3 -8.33 -1.31 -3.44
N PRO A 4 -9.17 -2.01 -2.65
CA PRO A 4 -8.93 -2.28 -1.23
C PRO A 4 -7.76 -3.21 -0.86
N GLU A 5 -7.37 -4.17 -1.71
CA GLU A 5 -6.31 -5.12 -1.34
C GLU A 5 -4.89 -4.55 -1.49
N LEU A 6 -4.71 -3.64 -2.46
CA LEU A 6 -3.45 -2.94 -2.65
C LEU A 6 -3.18 -1.95 -1.49
N LEU A 7 -4.25 -1.52 -0.81
CA LEU A 7 -4.23 -0.59 0.32
C LEU A 7 -3.70 -1.23 1.61
N LEU A 8 -4.02 -2.49 1.90
CA LEU A 8 -3.48 -3.23 3.05
C LEU A 8 -1.95 -3.35 3.01
N TYR A 9 -1.40 -3.52 1.81
CA TYR A 9 0.05 -3.60 1.61
C TYR A 9 0.72 -2.23 1.59
N LEU A 10 0.14 -1.20 0.97
CA LEU A 10 0.74 0.15 1.01
C LEU A 10 0.77 0.74 2.43
N LEU A 11 -0.27 0.51 3.24
CA LEU A 11 -0.29 0.92 4.65
C LEU A 11 0.74 0.14 5.49
N GLY A 12 0.87 -1.17 5.30
CA GLY A 12 1.89 -1.98 5.98
C GLY A 12 3.33 -1.66 5.54
N LEU A 13 3.54 -1.31 4.27
CA LEU A 13 4.87 -1.03 3.73
C LEU A 13 5.33 0.43 3.95
N SER A 14 4.41 1.39 4.03
CA SER A 14 4.74 2.80 4.31
C SER A 14 5.32 3.03 5.72
N LEU A 15 5.08 2.10 6.65
CA LEU A 15 5.57 2.18 8.03
C LEU A 15 6.98 1.60 8.24
N PHE A 16 7.62 0.98 7.23
CA PHE A 16 8.85 0.19 7.42
C PHE A 16 10.12 0.59 6.62
N SER A 17 10.21 1.74 5.94
CA SER A 17 11.46 2.15 5.25
C SER A 17 11.53 3.66 4.98
N VAL A 18 12.23 4.49 5.79
CA VAL A 18 13.65 4.91 5.81
C VAL A 18 14.10 5.88 4.70
N GLU A 19 14.34 7.11 5.16
CA GLU A 19 15.34 8.14 4.80
C GLU A 19 15.96 8.12 3.39
N ALA A 20 15.63 9.15 2.59
CA ALA A 20 16.55 9.89 1.71
C ALA A 20 15.79 11.04 1.02
N TRP A 21 15.89 12.26 1.56
CA TRP A 21 15.60 13.48 0.79
C TRP A 21 16.88 14.33 0.72
N LEU A 22 17.25 14.64 -0.54
CA LEU A 22 18.18 15.68 -1.05
C LEU A 22 19.24 15.10 -1.99
N LEU A 23 18.90 14.79 -3.24
CA LEU A 23 19.88 14.80 -4.34
C LEU A 23 19.28 15.29 -5.67
N THR A 24 20.05 16.14 -6.35
CA THR A 24 19.79 16.81 -7.63
C THR A 24 19.95 15.88 -8.85
N PRO A 25 19.42 16.24 -10.04
CA PRO A 25 19.23 15.31 -11.18
C PRO A 25 20.47 14.80 -11.93
N THR A 26 21.71 14.99 -11.46
CA THR A 26 22.90 14.90 -12.34
C THR A 26 23.78 13.65 -12.21
N ALA A 27 23.46 12.67 -11.36
CA ALA A 27 24.35 11.51 -11.13
C ALA A 27 23.92 10.17 -11.79
N TRP A 28 23.15 10.21 -12.86
CA TRP A 28 22.77 9.00 -13.62
C TRP A 28 23.78 8.74 -14.75
N ARG A 29 25.02 8.37 -14.41
CA ARG A 29 25.96 7.80 -15.40
C ARG A 29 26.35 6.38 -14.98
N THR A 30 26.17 5.49 -15.93
CA THR A 30 26.12 4.04 -15.86
C THR A 30 27.46 3.40 -15.48
N GLY A 31 27.46 2.52 -14.48
CA GLY A 31 28.62 1.67 -14.15
C GLY A 31 28.33 0.39 -13.35
N VAL A 32 27.12 0.17 -12.81
CA VAL A 32 26.89 -0.87 -11.77
C VAL A 32 25.95 -2.02 -12.21
N LEU A 33 25.55 -2.11 -13.48
CA LEU A 33 24.47 -3.03 -13.90
C LEU A 33 24.90 -4.47 -14.26
N SER A 34 26.10 -4.95 -13.92
CA SER A 34 26.56 -6.30 -14.33
C SER A 34 26.73 -7.34 -13.21
N ARG A 35 26.53 -7.00 -11.93
CA ARG A 35 26.55 -8.03 -10.87
C ARG A 35 25.18 -8.71 -10.78
N SER A 36 25.18 -10.02 -11.01
CA SER A 36 24.00 -10.85 -11.21
C SER A 36 22.92 -10.62 -10.14
N TRP A 37 21.77 -10.12 -10.57
CA TRP A 37 20.51 -10.09 -9.83
C TRP A 37 19.98 -11.52 -9.64
N ARG A 38 20.69 -12.33 -8.86
CA ARG A 38 20.16 -13.59 -8.34
C ARG A 38 19.38 -13.24 -7.09
N THR A 39 18.10 -12.97 -7.27
CA THR A 39 17.10 -13.32 -6.24
C THR A 39 17.32 -14.80 -5.97
N ARG A 40 18.13 -15.13 -4.96
CA ARG A 40 18.36 -16.50 -4.54
C ARG A 40 16.97 -17.06 -4.25
N HIS A 41 16.67 -18.23 -4.80
CA HIS A 41 15.41 -19.01 -4.75
C HIS A 41 14.85 -19.30 -3.32
N GLN A 42 15.13 -18.46 -2.31
CA GLN A 42 14.75 -18.67 -0.92
C GLN A 42 13.27 -18.40 -0.64
N LEU A 43 12.55 -17.63 -1.47
CA LEU A 43 11.09 -17.45 -1.32
C LEU A 43 10.29 -18.75 -1.54
N GLY A 44 10.91 -19.80 -2.12
CA GLY A 44 10.27 -21.11 -2.31
C GLY A 44 10.90 -22.27 -1.52
N GLN A 45 11.98 -22.06 -0.75
CA GLN A 45 12.76 -23.17 -0.17
C GLN A 45 12.95 -23.12 1.36
N SER A 46 12.48 -22.07 2.05
CA SER A 46 12.53 -22.02 3.53
C SER A 46 11.23 -22.45 4.20
N ALA A 47 10.47 -23.36 3.59
CA ALA A 47 9.47 -24.14 4.31
C ALA A 47 10.11 -25.49 4.65
N SER A 48 10.72 -25.58 5.83
CA SER A 48 10.84 -26.88 6.51
C SER A 48 9.49 -27.58 6.37
N SER A 49 9.45 -28.81 5.85
CA SER A 49 8.23 -29.63 5.78
C SER A 49 7.44 -29.40 7.07
N PRO A 50 6.27 -28.74 7.02
CA PRO A 50 5.50 -28.50 8.21
C PRO A 50 5.21 -29.89 8.77
N LYS A 51 5.52 -30.11 10.05
CA LYS A 51 4.85 -31.18 10.80
C LYS A 51 3.37 -31.05 10.44
N GLU A 52 2.73 -32.14 10.03
CA GLU A 52 1.29 -32.22 9.74
C GLU A 52 0.49 -31.77 10.97
N SER A 53 0.48 -30.47 11.26
CA SER A 53 -0.59 -29.85 12.01
C SER A 53 -1.77 -29.97 11.06
N SER A 54 -2.67 -30.90 11.37
CA SER A 54 -3.90 -31.15 10.63
C SER A 54 -4.63 -29.81 10.43
N LEU A 55 -4.42 -29.16 9.29
CA LEU A 55 -5.10 -27.93 8.92
C LEU A 55 -6.56 -28.30 8.70
N SER A 56 -7.38 -28.07 9.71
CA SER A 56 -8.82 -28.34 9.63
C SER A 56 -9.53 -27.15 8.99
N PHE A 57 -10.29 -27.44 7.93
CA PHE A 57 -11.25 -26.51 7.34
C PHE A 57 -12.62 -26.72 7.98
N SER A 58 -13.37 -25.64 8.24
CA SER A 58 -14.77 -25.76 8.63
C SER A 58 -15.64 -26.17 7.44
N ASP A 59 -16.82 -26.72 7.69
CA ASP A 59 -17.76 -27.10 6.63
C ASP A 59 -18.12 -25.89 5.74
N GLU A 60 -18.25 -24.70 6.33
CA GLU A 60 -18.48 -23.44 5.61
C GLU A 60 -17.30 -23.06 4.70
N GLU A 61 -16.07 -23.22 5.19
CA GLU A 61 -14.85 -22.96 4.40
C GLU A 61 -14.76 -23.97 3.23
N ILE A 62 -15.06 -25.24 3.46
CA ILE A 62 -15.08 -26.28 2.42
C ILE A 62 -16.16 -25.97 1.37
N ALA A 63 -17.38 -25.65 1.79
CA ALA A 63 -18.47 -25.29 0.88
C ALA A 63 -18.11 -24.08 0.01
N THR A 64 -17.45 -23.08 0.59
CA THR A 64 -16.94 -21.91 -0.15
C THR A 64 -15.91 -22.34 -1.22
N VAL A 65 -14.97 -23.21 -0.86
CA VAL A 65 -13.96 -23.73 -1.79
C VAL A 65 -14.56 -24.59 -2.90
N GLU A 66 -15.56 -25.40 -2.59
CA GLU A 66 -16.32 -26.16 -3.59
C GLU A 66 -17.12 -25.25 -4.53
N GLN A 67 -17.68 -24.16 -4.01
CA GLN A 67 -18.33 -23.16 -4.84
C GLN A 67 -17.36 -22.50 -5.82
N ILE A 68 -16.12 -22.23 -5.41
CA ILE A 68 -15.07 -21.73 -6.32
C ILE A 68 -14.74 -22.79 -7.36
N TYR A 69 -14.52 -24.02 -6.93
CA TYR A 69 -14.12 -25.11 -7.82
C TYR A 69 -15.22 -25.47 -8.86
N SER A 70 -16.49 -25.39 -8.48
CA SER A 70 -17.61 -25.66 -9.38
C SER A 70 -17.81 -24.59 -10.46
N GLN A 71 -17.24 -23.40 -10.30
CA GLN A 71 -17.23 -22.35 -11.35
C GLN A 71 -16.19 -22.60 -12.44
N VAL A 72 -15.31 -23.59 -12.26
CA VAL A 72 -14.31 -23.95 -13.27
C VAL A 72 -15.02 -24.66 -14.42
N THR A 73 -14.94 -24.04 -15.60
CA THR A 73 -15.48 -24.59 -16.85
C THR A 73 -14.38 -24.63 -17.91
N ALA A 74 -14.64 -25.27 -19.06
CA ALA A 74 -13.69 -25.29 -20.17
C ALA A 74 -13.31 -23.87 -20.65
N ASP A 75 -14.27 -22.94 -20.56
CA ASP A 75 -14.10 -21.54 -20.99
C ASP A 75 -13.51 -20.63 -19.89
N LYS A 76 -13.53 -21.08 -18.63
CA LYS A 76 -13.09 -20.30 -17.47
C LYS A 76 -12.14 -21.12 -16.60
N PRO A 77 -10.81 -21.04 -16.87
CA PRO A 77 -9.83 -21.83 -16.12
C PRO A 77 -9.78 -21.40 -14.65
N LEU A 78 -9.32 -22.31 -13.79
CA LEU A 78 -9.22 -22.07 -12.35
C LEU A 78 -8.45 -20.80 -11.99
N SER A 79 -7.38 -20.46 -12.72
CA SER A 79 -6.63 -19.21 -12.51
C SER A 79 -7.51 -17.97 -12.66
N GLN A 80 -8.39 -17.94 -13.67
CA GLN A 80 -9.31 -16.82 -13.88
C GLN A 80 -10.39 -16.77 -12.79
N VAL A 81 -10.96 -17.92 -12.41
CA VAL A 81 -11.93 -17.99 -11.31
C VAL A 81 -11.30 -17.48 -10.01
N LEU A 82 -10.05 -17.88 -9.72
CA LEU A 82 -9.32 -17.43 -8.55
C LEU A 82 -9.09 -15.92 -8.60
N LEU A 83 -8.62 -15.36 -9.73
CA LEU A 83 -8.43 -13.91 -9.86
C LEU A 83 -9.71 -13.11 -9.58
N GLU A 84 -10.87 -13.63 -9.98
CA GLU A 84 -12.16 -12.98 -9.75
C GLU A 84 -12.69 -13.16 -8.33
N THR A 85 -12.33 -14.26 -7.66
CA THR A 85 -12.81 -14.61 -6.31
C THR A 85 -11.86 -14.18 -5.20
N LEU A 86 -10.59 -13.89 -5.48
CA LEU A 86 -9.57 -13.50 -4.50
C LEU A 86 -10.06 -12.39 -3.56
N SER A 87 -10.65 -11.32 -4.11
CA SER A 87 -11.15 -10.18 -3.33
C SER A 87 -12.36 -10.47 -2.46
N THR A 88 -13.00 -11.63 -2.64
CA THR A 88 -14.15 -12.07 -1.84
C THR A 88 -13.77 -13.08 -0.76
N LEU A 89 -12.57 -13.65 -0.83
CA LEU A 89 -12.13 -14.65 0.13
C LEU A 89 -11.72 -14.00 1.44
N SER A 90 -12.09 -14.64 2.55
CA SER A 90 -11.61 -14.19 3.85
C SER A 90 -10.08 -14.35 3.91
N PRO A 91 -9.34 -13.39 4.48
CA PRO A 91 -7.88 -13.50 4.55
C PRO A 91 -7.43 -14.75 5.33
N LYS A 92 -8.21 -15.17 6.32
CA LYS A 92 -8.01 -16.44 7.05
C LYS A 92 -8.07 -17.66 6.12
N LEU A 93 -9.06 -17.72 5.22
CA LEU A 93 -9.18 -18.82 4.27
C LEU A 93 -8.03 -18.81 3.25
N LEU A 94 -7.63 -17.64 2.76
CA LEU A 94 -6.46 -17.50 1.88
C LEU A 94 -5.18 -18.05 2.52
N LEU A 95 -4.94 -17.70 3.78
CA LEU A 95 -3.77 -18.19 4.53
C LEU A 95 -3.81 -19.72 4.72
N LYS A 96 -4.98 -20.29 5.04
CA LYS A 96 -5.16 -21.75 5.14
C LYS A 96 -4.93 -22.44 3.79
N LEU A 97 -5.52 -21.94 2.72
CA LEU A 97 -5.40 -22.51 1.37
C LEU A 97 -3.95 -22.53 0.89
N ARG A 98 -3.18 -21.48 1.19
CA ARG A 98 -1.75 -21.42 0.86
C ARG A 98 -0.94 -22.59 1.44
N GLN A 99 -1.36 -23.11 2.59
CA GLN A 99 -0.70 -24.22 3.29
C GLN A 99 -1.31 -25.60 2.99
N ALA A 100 -2.35 -25.67 2.14
CA ALA A 100 -3.21 -26.85 1.99
C ALA A 100 -2.94 -27.69 0.71
N GLU A 101 -1.77 -27.59 0.09
CA GLU A 101 -1.44 -28.36 -1.12
C GLU A 101 -1.47 -29.89 -0.91
N GLY A 102 -1.26 -30.33 0.33
CA GLY A 102 -1.31 -31.73 0.76
C GLY A 102 -2.66 -32.19 1.33
N HIS A 103 -3.70 -31.35 1.29
CA HIS A 103 -4.97 -31.65 1.95
C HIS A 103 -5.72 -32.81 1.27
N HIS A 104 -6.44 -33.63 2.05
CA HIS A 104 -7.15 -34.82 1.54
C HIS A 104 -8.37 -34.49 0.68
N HIS A 105 -9.02 -33.35 0.93
CA HIS A 105 -10.19 -32.91 0.17
C HIS A 105 -9.77 -32.41 -1.21
N ASN A 106 -10.27 -33.05 -2.29
CA ASN A 106 -9.81 -32.80 -3.65
C ASN A 106 -9.99 -31.34 -4.10
N SER A 107 -11.15 -30.73 -3.87
CA SER A 107 -11.41 -29.33 -4.24
C SER A 107 -10.45 -28.37 -3.51
N VAL A 108 -10.21 -28.57 -2.21
CA VAL A 108 -9.25 -27.80 -1.41
C VAL A 108 -7.85 -27.93 -1.96
N GLN A 109 -7.42 -29.15 -2.28
CA GLN A 109 -6.11 -29.38 -2.86
C GLN A 109 -5.93 -28.69 -4.22
N GLN A 110 -6.92 -28.79 -5.11
CA GLN A 110 -6.84 -28.17 -6.45
C GLN A 110 -6.85 -26.65 -6.36
N VAL A 111 -7.73 -26.08 -5.54
CA VAL A 111 -7.80 -24.63 -5.29
C VAL A 111 -6.50 -24.13 -4.64
N ALA A 112 -5.95 -24.84 -3.65
CA ALA A 112 -4.68 -24.51 -3.02
C ALA A 112 -3.52 -24.49 -4.03
N ARG A 113 -3.39 -25.53 -4.86
CA ARG A 113 -2.35 -25.59 -5.90
C ARG A 113 -2.51 -24.49 -6.94
N GLY A 114 -3.74 -24.24 -7.39
CA GLY A 114 -4.05 -23.17 -8.34
C GLY A 114 -3.70 -21.79 -7.77
N LEU A 115 -4.03 -21.56 -6.49
CA LEU A 115 -3.71 -20.32 -5.78
C LEU A 115 -2.19 -20.12 -5.68
N ASN A 116 -1.45 -21.14 -5.23
CA ASN A 116 0.00 -21.05 -5.10
C ASN A 116 0.71 -20.87 -6.45
N HIS A 117 0.21 -21.52 -7.50
CA HIS A 117 0.72 -21.29 -8.86
C HIS A 117 0.50 -19.84 -9.33
N LEU A 118 -0.69 -19.29 -9.11
CA LEU A 118 -1.02 -17.90 -9.44
C LEU A 118 -0.14 -16.91 -8.66
N LEU A 119 0.06 -17.13 -7.37
CA LEU A 119 0.93 -16.28 -6.54
C LEU A 119 2.40 -16.36 -7.01
N GLN A 120 2.86 -17.53 -7.42
CA GLN A 120 4.20 -17.71 -7.98
C GLN A 120 4.36 -16.96 -9.32
N GLU A 121 3.37 -17.04 -10.21
CA GLU A 121 3.36 -16.30 -11.47
C GLU A 121 3.36 -14.77 -11.25
N GLN A 122 2.62 -14.29 -10.24
CA GLN A 122 2.66 -12.88 -9.83
C GLN A 122 4.04 -12.46 -9.34
N LEU A 123 4.71 -13.27 -8.52
CA LEU A 123 6.08 -12.98 -8.06
C LEU A 123 7.11 -12.98 -9.20
N GLU A 124 6.97 -13.87 -10.17
CA GLU A 124 7.81 -13.90 -11.36
C GLU A 124 7.59 -12.66 -12.24
N THR A 125 6.33 -12.29 -12.46
CA THR A 125 5.96 -11.07 -13.18
C THR A 125 6.47 -9.81 -12.47
N ALA A 126 6.35 -9.75 -11.15
CA ALA A 126 6.90 -8.69 -10.31
C ALA A 126 8.42 -8.57 -10.46
N THR A 127 9.13 -9.70 -10.40
CA THR A 127 10.59 -9.77 -10.57
C THR A 127 11.01 -9.29 -11.95
N GLN A 128 10.32 -9.74 -13.00
CA GLN A 128 10.59 -9.31 -14.37
C GLN A 128 10.29 -7.82 -14.58
N THR A 129 9.24 -7.31 -13.95
CA THR A 129 8.89 -5.88 -13.96
C THR A 129 10.01 -5.06 -13.30
N LEU A 130 10.45 -5.44 -12.11
CA LEU A 130 11.58 -4.77 -11.44
C LEU A 130 12.84 -4.79 -12.30
N LYS A 131 13.18 -5.94 -12.87
CA LYS A 131 14.33 -6.05 -13.78
C LYS A 131 14.23 -5.06 -14.95
N SER A 132 13.06 -4.98 -15.59
CA SER A 132 12.86 -4.04 -16.70
C SER A 132 12.97 -2.57 -16.30
N LEU A 133 12.60 -2.22 -15.07
CA LEU A 133 12.77 -0.87 -14.51
C LEU A 133 14.25 -0.56 -14.26
N LEU A 134 15.01 -1.51 -13.70
CA LEU A 134 16.44 -1.36 -13.46
C LEU A 134 17.24 -1.28 -14.76
N ASP A 135 16.85 -2.04 -15.78
CA ASP A 135 17.46 -2.04 -17.11
C ASP A 135 17.10 -0.79 -17.94
N ALA A 136 16.25 0.11 -17.43
CA ALA A 136 15.84 1.31 -18.16
C ALA A 136 17.04 2.24 -18.46
N GLY A 137 18.01 2.34 -17.54
CA GLY A 137 19.23 3.15 -17.67
C GLY A 137 19.03 4.67 -17.66
N GLU A 138 17.85 5.17 -18.01
CA GLU A 138 17.50 6.59 -18.09
C GLU A 138 16.20 6.91 -17.34
N VAL A 139 16.16 8.05 -16.64
CA VAL A 139 15.00 8.47 -15.81
C VAL A 139 13.73 8.62 -16.63
N ARG A 140 13.79 9.21 -17.82
CA ARG A 140 12.59 9.39 -18.67
C ARG A 140 11.99 8.06 -19.12
N LYS A 141 12.85 7.09 -19.45
CA LYS A 141 12.42 5.75 -19.84
C LYS A 141 11.87 4.99 -18.62
N LEU A 142 12.50 5.15 -17.46
CA LEU A 142 12.02 4.61 -16.19
C LEU A 142 10.60 5.11 -15.89
N ASP A 143 10.35 6.42 -15.88
CA ASP A 143 9.02 6.99 -15.62
C ASP A 143 7.96 6.47 -16.61
N SER A 144 8.33 6.34 -17.90
CA SER A 144 7.43 5.78 -18.92
C SER A 144 7.08 4.31 -18.64
N LEU A 145 8.06 3.51 -18.21
CA LEU A 145 7.85 2.10 -17.85
C LEU A 145 7.03 1.96 -16.57
N ILE A 146 7.24 2.82 -15.56
CA ILE A 146 6.43 2.86 -14.34
C ILE A 146 4.98 3.17 -14.70
N GLY A 147 4.72 4.22 -15.48
CA GLY A 147 3.36 4.57 -15.91
C GLY A 147 2.70 3.50 -16.79
N LYS A 148 3.48 2.73 -17.56
CA LYS A 148 2.97 1.55 -18.28
C LYS A 148 2.64 0.41 -17.30
N ALA A 149 3.56 0.05 -16.41
CA ALA A 149 3.35 -1.02 -15.43
C ALA A 149 2.15 -0.73 -14.50
N ALA A 150 1.95 0.53 -14.12
CA ALA A 150 0.79 0.98 -13.35
C ALA A 150 -0.52 0.71 -14.10
N ARG A 151 -0.61 1.15 -15.36
CA ARG A 151 -1.80 0.93 -16.22
C ARG A 151 -2.05 -0.55 -16.51
N ASP A 152 -0.99 -1.33 -16.65
CA ASP A 152 -1.06 -2.77 -16.87
C ASP A 152 -1.38 -3.54 -15.56
N GLY A 153 -1.52 -2.87 -14.42
CA GLY A 153 -1.81 -3.49 -13.12
C GLY A 153 -0.67 -4.32 -12.54
N ARG A 154 0.56 -4.10 -13.01
CA ARG A 154 1.77 -4.84 -12.60
C ARG A 154 2.46 -4.27 -11.36
N LEU A 155 2.06 -3.08 -10.91
CA LEU A 155 2.53 -2.47 -9.66
C LEU A 155 1.62 -2.92 -8.49
N ASP A 156 1.56 -4.24 -8.29
CA ASP A 156 0.73 -4.88 -7.28
C ASP A 156 1.50 -5.17 -5.98
N ALA A 157 0.83 -5.85 -5.03
CA ALA A 157 1.44 -6.23 -3.76
C ALA A 157 2.67 -7.13 -3.95
N ALA A 158 2.66 -8.04 -4.93
CA ALA A 158 3.79 -8.90 -5.23
C ALA A 158 5.00 -8.07 -5.68
N PHE A 159 4.80 -7.08 -6.54
CA PHE A 159 5.84 -6.14 -6.96
C PHE A 159 6.48 -5.39 -5.78
N PHE A 160 5.66 -4.79 -4.90
CA PHE A 160 6.19 -4.04 -3.77
C PHE A 160 6.86 -4.93 -2.70
N ASN A 161 6.43 -6.20 -2.57
CA ASN A 161 7.13 -7.19 -1.74
C ASN A 161 8.52 -7.51 -2.30
N VAL A 162 8.63 -7.77 -3.61
CA VAL A 162 9.92 -8.00 -4.28
C VAL A 162 10.84 -6.78 -4.13
N MET A 163 10.31 -5.57 -4.28
CA MET A 163 11.06 -4.33 -4.03
C MET A 163 11.60 -4.25 -2.61
N THR A 164 10.76 -4.53 -1.61
CA THR A 164 11.12 -4.43 -0.19
C THR A 164 12.21 -5.43 0.18
N ILE A 165 12.13 -6.66 -0.33
CA ILE A 165 13.17 -7.67 -0.15
C ILE A 165 14.49 -7.19 -0.77
N ASN A 166 14.44 -6.68 -2.00
CA ASN A 166 15.63 -6.16 -2.67
C ASN A 166 16.26 -4.95 -1.97
N MET A 167 15.45 -4.08 -1.35
CA MET A 167 15.95 -2.97 -0.54
C MET A 167 16.64 -3.48 0.73
N LYS A 168 16.05 -4.44 1.44
CA LYS A 168 16.67 -5.07 2.62
C LYS A 168 17.99 -5.75 2.26
N ASP A 169 18.03 -6.49 1.16
CA ASP A 169 19.26 -7.10 0.66
C ASP A 169 20.31 -6.02 0.34
N ALA A 170 19.90 -4.93 -0.32
CA ALA A 170 20.80 -3.81 -0.63
C ALA A 170 21.33 -3.08 0.62
N MET A 171 20.54 -2.99 1.69
CA MET A 171 20.98 -2.43 2.97
C MET A 171 22.03 -3.32 3.65
N GLN A 172 21.91 -4.64 3.54
CA GLN A 172 22.85 -5.60 4.16
C GLN A 172 24.14 -5.75 3.34
N ASP A 173 24.03 -5.64 2.02
CA ASP A 173 25.14 -5.84 1.09
C ASP A 173 26.00 -4.58 0.88
N GLU A 174 25.69 -3.42 1.48
CA GLU A 174 26.40 -2.15 1.18
C GLU A 174 27.93 -2.29 1.33
N PRO A 175 28.68 -2.36 0.22
CA PRO A 175 30.10 -2.06 0.24
C PRO A 175 30.20 -0.53 0.33
N SER A 176 31.28 -0.01 0.92
CA SER A 176 31.65 1.40 0.81
C SER A 176 31.51 1.85 -0.64
N ALA A 177 30.45 2.60 -0.96
CA ALA A 177 30.14 3.00 -2.33
C ALA A 177 31.33 3.79 -2.89
N GLU A 178 31.78 3.44 -4.09
CA GLU A 178 32.79 4.23 -4.80
C GLU A 178 32.26 5.66 -5.00
N GLU A 179 33.08 6.66 -4.68
CA GLU A 179 32.72 8.07 -4.75
C GLU A 179 32.13 8.43 -6.13
N GLY A 180 30.84 8.73 -6.17
CA GLY A 180 30.16 9.28 -7.36
C GLY A 180 29.05 8.42 -7.97
N ALA A 181 28.84 7.17 -7.53
CA ALA A 181 27.72 6.35 -7.97
C ALA A 181 26.61 6.29 -6.91
N ALA A 182 25.34 6.43 -7.33
CA ALA A 182 24.20 6.21 -6.44
C ALA A 182 24.24 4.75 -5.92
N SER A 183 24.08 4.56 -4.61
CA SER A 183 24.08 3.22 -4.04
C SER A 183 22.86 2.44 -4.56
N ARG A 184 22.96 1.10 -4.62
CA ARG A 184 21.85 0.23 -5.04
C ARG A 184 20.59 0.54 -4.23
N LEU A 185 20.74 0.82 -2.94
CA LEU A 185 19.66 1.19 -2.04
C LEU A 185 18.96 2.48 -2.49
N GLN A 186 19.73 3.53 -2.80
CA GLN A 186 19.19 4.82 -3.26
C GLN A 186 18.37 4.67 -4.56
N VAL A 187 18.87 3.87 -5.52
CA VAL A 187 18.14 3.61 -6.77
C VAL A 187 16.82 2.88 -6.49
N LEU A 188 16.85 1.85 -5.64
CA LEU A 188 15.64 1.10 -5.28
C LEU A 188 14.63 1.96 -4.50
N GLN A 189 15.08 2.78 -3.55
CA GLN A 189 14.22 3.73 -2.82
C GLN A 189 13.56 4.73 -3.76
N HIS A 190 14.31 5.24 -4.75
CA HIS A 190 13.77 6.13 -5.76
C HIS A 190 12.68 5.45 -6.61
N ILE A 191 12.98 4.27 -7.16
CA ILE A 191 12.00 3.50 -7.95
C ILE A 191 10.76 3.19 -7.11
N TYR A 192 10.95 2.76 -5.87
CA TYR A 192 9.87 2.44 -4.94
C TYR A 192 8.92 3.62 -4.75
N THR A 193 9.49 4.79 -4.44
CA THR A 193 8.72 6.03 -4.23
C THR A 193 7.98 6.44 -5.51
N ARG A 194 8.64 6.40 -6.66
CA ARG A 194 8.02 6.75 -7.96
C ARG A 194 6.88 5.81 -8.33
N CYS A 195 7.03 4.51 -8.09
CA CYS A 195 5.95 3.53 -8.29
C CYS A 195 4.76 3.80 -7.36
N GLN A 196 5.01 4.12 -6.07
CA GLN A 196 3.94 4.49 -5.14
C GLN A 196 3.18 5.73 -5.60
N GLU A 197 3.89 6.80 -5.97
CA GLU A 197 3.28 8.04 -6.47
C GLU A 197 2.43 7.78 -7.72
N GLU A 198 2.86 6.88 -8.61
CA GLU A 198 2.09 6.52 -9.80
C GLU A 198 0.81 5.75 -9.46
N VAL A 199 0.89 4.81 -8.52
CA VAL A 199 -0.27 4.04 -8.04
C VAL A 199 -1.29 4.96 -7.35
N GLU A 200 -0.82 5.92 -6.57
CA GLU A 200 -1.67 6.84 -5.80
C GLU A 200 -2.52 7.77 -6.66
N LYS A 201 -2.12 8.03 -7.90
CA LYS A 201 -2.94 8.80 -8.86
C LYS A 201 -4.29 8.16 -9.13
N ASN A 202 -4.41 6.85 -8.92
CA ASN A 202 -5.64 6.09 -9.15
C ASN A 202 -6.45 5.86 -7.86
N LEU A 203 -5.98 6.34 -6.71
CA LEU A 203 -6.68 6.22 -5.44
C LEU A 203 -7.60 7.40 -5.19
N ASP A 204 -8.59 7.21 -4.32
CA ASP A 204 -9.41 8.30 -3.81
C ASP A 204 -8.51 9.39 -3.18
N PRO A 205 -8.77 10.69 -3.40
CA PRO A 205 -7.90 11.77 -2.93
C PRO A 205 -7.61 11.74 -1.43
N GLY A 206 -8.60 11.36 -0.61
CA GLY A 206 -8.43 11.18 0.84
C GLY A 206 -7.46 10.07 1.20
N MET A 207 -7.53 8.92 0.51
CA MET A 207 -6.62 7.80 0.71
C MET A 207 -5.21 8.11 0.20
N ALA A 208 -5.10 8.77 -0.95
CA ALA A 208 -3.82 9.21 -1.49
C ALA A 208 -3.12 10.17 -0.53
N LEU A 209 -3.86 11.12 0.06
CA LEU A 209 -3.35 12.02 1.08
C LEU A 209 -2.91 11.24 2.34
N LEU A 210 -3.75 10.34 2.86
CA LEU A 210 -3.42 9.55 4.05
C LEU A 210 -2.13 8.74 3.85
N ASN A 211 -1.99 8.04 2.72
CA ASN A 211 -0.77 7.30 2.39
C ASN A 211 0.46 8.22 2.30
N LYS A 212 0.29 9.43 1.78
CA LYS A 212 1.34 10.45 1.71
C LYS A 212 1.77 10.94 3.07
N LEU A 213 0.84 11.15 3.98
CA LEU A 213 1.11 11.59 5.33
C LEU A 213 1.80 10.50 6.15
N LEU A 214 1.33 9.24 6.06
CA LEU A 214 1.89 8.11 6.80
C LEU A 214 3.35 7.79 6.42
N ARG A 215 3.75 8.00 5.17
CA ARG A 215 5.15 7.85 4.74
C ARG A 215 6.03 9.08 5.02
N THR A 216 5.43 10.24 5.26
CA THR A 216 6.19 11.49 5.46
C THR A 216 6.55 11.61 6.94
N GLN A 217 7.78 11.27 7.30
CA GLN A 217 8.22 11.29 8.70
C GLN A 217 8.47 12.71 9.23
N GLN A 218 8.91 13.63 8.37
CA GLN A 218 9.25 14.99 8.78
C GLN A 218 8.01 15.85 9.03
N ASP A 219 7.82 16.27 10.28
CA ASP A 219 6.66 17.02 10.75
C ASP A 219 6.41 18.31 9.95
N SER A 220 7.46 19.05 9.59
CA SER A 220 7.33 20.30 8.82
C SER A 220 6.80 20.05 7.40
N ILE A 221 7.26 18.98 6.74
CA ILE A 221 6.75 18.58 5.42
C ILE A 221 5.31 18.10 5.56
N ARG A 222 5.01 17.30 6.59
CA ARG A 222 3.65 16.80 6.86
C ARG A 222 2.67 17.94 7.13
N ALA A 223 3.07 18.96 7.90
CA ALA A 223 2.31 20.19 8.12
C ALA A 223 2.00 20.94 6.81
N ASN A 224 2.98 21.03 5.91
CA ASN A 224 2.77 21.63 4.59
C ASN A 224 1.82 20.82 3.72
N LEU A 225 1.86 19.48 3.81
CA LEU A 225 0.90 18.62 3.13
C LEU A 225 -0.52 18.85 3.66
N TYR A 226 -0.74 18.90 4.98
CA TYR A 226 -2.07 19.20 5.51
C TYR A 226 -2.61 20.54 5.01
N ARG A 227 -1.80 21.61 5.04
CA ARG A 227 -2.20 22.93 4.52
C ARG A 227 -2.46 22.91 3.01
N HIS A 228 -1.66 22.18 2.25
CA HIS A 228 -1.87 22.11 0.82
C HIS A 228 -3.15 21.37 0.43
N TYR A 229 -3.51 20.31 1.16
CA TYR A 229 -4.63 19.45 0.76
C TYR A 229 -5.95 19.73 1.50
N LEU A 230 -5.90 20.04 2.79
CA LEU A 230 -7.08 20.13 3.66
C LEU A 230 -7.55 21.56 3.93
N THR A 231 -6.77 22.58 3.55
CA THR A 231 -7.11 23.97 3.84
C THR A 231 -7.41 24.75 2.56
N PRO A 232 -8.20 25.83 2.64
CA PRO A 232 -8.54 26.63 1.47
C PRO A 232 -7.26 27.19 0.84
N GLN A 233 -7.10 27.02 -0.47
CA GLN A 233 -5.91 27.50 -1.16
C GLN A 233 -5.98 29.02 -1.36
N ALA A 234 -4.83 29.69 -1.21
CA ALA A 234 -4.74 31.12 -1.46
C ALA A 234 -5.06 31.41 -2.93
N ASN A 235 -6.13 32.16 -3.18
CA ASN A 235 -6.58 32.54 -4.52
C ASN A 235 -5.89 33.82 -5.03
N THR A 236 -4.78 34.22 -4.44
CA THR A 236 -4.07 35.45 -4.79
C THR A 236 -2.69 35.13 -5.35
N ILE A 237 -2.40 35.61 -6.56
CA ILE A 237 -1.06 35.59 -7.14
C ILE A 237 -0.53 37.01 -7.17
N THR A 238 0.59 37.26 -6.49
CA THR A 238 1.30 38.53 -6.61
C THR A 238 2.19 38.50 -7.84
N THR A 239 1.90 39.36 -8.81
CA THR A 239 2.73 39.50 -10.01
C THR A 239 4.09 40.13 -9.67
N PRO A 240 5.12 39.96 -10.52
CA PRO A 240 6.41 40.65 -10.36
C PRO A 240 6.30 42.18 -10.31
N ALA A 241 5.19 42.74 -10.80
CA ALA A 241 4.86 44.16 -10.75
C ALA A 241 4.19 44.59 -9.42
N GLY A 242 4.07 43.69 -8.44
CA GLY A 242 3.44 43.96 -7.15
C GLY A 242 1.91 44.02 -7.18
N GLN A 243 1.27 43.73 -8.32
CA GLN A 243 -0.19 43.65 -8.41
C GLN A 243 -0.67 42.28 -7.95
N THR A 244 -1.58 42.26 -6.98
CA THR A 244 -2.28 41.05 -6.51
C THR A 244 -3.43 40.76 -7.46
N LEU A 245 -3.34 39.65 -8.19
CA LEU A 245 -4.43 39.14 -9.03
C LEU A 245 -5.24 38.13 -8.20
N GLU A 246 -6.50 38.43 -7.97
CA GLU A 246 -7.47 37.48 -7.42
C GLU A 246 -7.93 36.51 -8.52
N LEU A 247 -7.66 35.23 -8.33
CA LEU A 247 -8.16 34.17 -9.19
C LEU A 247 -9.67 34.02 -8.93
N LYS A 248 -10.49 34.14 -9.98
CA LYS A 248 -11.97 34.17 -9.94
C LYS A 248 -12.67 32.90 -9.40
N ASN A 249 -11.97 31.97 -8.75
CA ASN A 249 -12.62 30.90 -8.00
C ASN A 249 -12.95 31.41 -6.60
N THR A 250 -14.13 32.00 -6.45
CA THR A 250 -14.66 32.54 -5.20
C THR A 250 -14.84 31.50 -4.08
N ASN A 251 -14.78 30.21 -4.41
CA ASN A 251 -14.71 29.15 -3.42
C ASN A 251 -13.27 28.62 -3.42
N ALA A 252 -12.51 28.95 -2.37
CA ALA A 252 -11.18 28.38 -2.13
C ALA A 252 -11.34 26.88 -1.86
N ALA A 253 -11.48 26.10 -2.92
CA ALA A 253 -11.72 24.67 -2.87
C ALA A 253 -10.48 23.99 -2.29
N THR A 254 -10.69 23.20 -1.25
CA THR A 254 -9.71 22.25 -0.74
C THR A 254 -9.46 21.18 -1.81
N LEU A 255 -8.21 20.70 -1.93
CA LEU A 255 -7.90 19.60 -2.86
C LEU A 255 -8.51 18.27 -2.39
N VAL A 256 -8.68 18.11 -1.08
CA VAL A 256 -9.31 16.95 -0.44
C VAL A 256 -10.33 17.45 0.56
N SER A 257 -11.58 16.99 0.46
CA SER A 257 -12.60 17.37 1.44
C SER A 257 -12.33 16.69 2.78
N LEU A 258 -12.74 17.32 3.89
CA LEU A 258 -12.59 16.73 5.21
C LEU A 258 -13.33 15.39 5.33
N GLU A 259 -14.51 15.27 4.72
CA GLU A 259 -15.27 14.02 4.66
C GLU A 259 -14.49 12.89 3.96
N GLN A 260 -13.85 13.18 2.82
CA GLN A 260 -13.01 12.19 2.13
C GLN A 260 -11.84 11.74 2.98
N PHE A 261 -11.23 12.66 3.73
CA PHE A 261 -10.11 12.33 4.60
C PHE A 261 -10.53 11.54 5.86
N ILE A 262 -11.68 11.86 6.45
CA ILE A 262 -12.29 11.07 7.54
C ILE A 262 -12.57 9.65 7.07
N LYS A 263 -13.23 9.50 5.90
CA LYS A 263 -13.52 8.19 5.32
C LYS A 263 -12.24 7.40 5.02
N ALA A 264 -11.16 8.08 4.62
CA ALA A 264 -9.88 7.43 4.40
C ALA A 264 -9.29 6.84 5.70
N LEU A 265 -9.33 7.61 6.80
CA LEU A 265 -8.90 7.14 8.11
C LEU A 265 -9.78 5.98 8.62
N GLU A 266 -11.10 6.09 8.42
CA GLU A 266 -12.07 5.05 8.75
C GLU A 266 -11.74 3.73 8.05
N MET A 267 -11.59 3.78 6.72
CA MET A 267 -11.27 2.61 5.90
C MET A 267 -9.92 2.00 6.29
N ALA A 268 -8.90 2.82 6.54
CA ALA A 268 -7.59 2.34 6.96
C ALA A 268 -7.66 1.59 8.31
N VAL A 269 -8.36 2.14 9.30
CA VAL A 269 -8.52 1.50 10.62
C VAL A 269 -9.31 0.19 10.52
N LEU A 270 -10.41 0.18 9.77
CA LEU A 270 -11.19 -1.04 9.52
C LEU A 270 -10.31 -2.13 8.91
N GLN A 271 -9.58 -1.79 7.84
CA GLN A 271 -8.68 -2.70 7.15
C GLN A 271 -7.61 -3.29 8.08
N ILE A 272 -6.96 -2.45 8.90
CA ILE A 272 -5.96 -2.92 9.89
C ILE A 272 -6.58 -3.95 10.84
N ARG A 273 -7.79 -3.69 11.35
CA ARG A 273 -8.48 -4.60 12.27
C ARG A 273 -8.94 -5.89 11.59
N THR A 274 -9.41 -5.83 10.35
CA THR A 274 -9.76 -7.02 9.58
C THR A 274 -8.57 -7.95 9.41
N VAL A 275 -7.37 -7.40 9.13
CA VAL A 275 -6.14 -8.20 8.98
C VAL A 275 -5.65 -8.75 10.31
N GLU A 276 -5.73 -7.98 11.40
CA GLU A 276 -5.43 -8.45 12.76
C GLU A 276 -6.28 -9.69 13.10
N GLN A 277 -7.59 -9.59 12.92
CA GLN A 277 -8.49 -10.69 13.26
C GLN A 277 -8.35 -11.92 12.39
N SER A 278 -7.93 -11.71 11.13
CA SER A 278 -7.64 -12.81 10.23
C SER A 278 -6.31 -13.51 10.54
N GLY A 279 -5.55 -13.01 11.52
CA GLY A 279 -4.23 -13.52 11.89
C GLY A 279 -3.12 -13.10 10.92
N GLY A 280 -3.35 -12.08 10.10
CA GLY A 280 -2.35 -11.55 9.16
C GLY A 280 -1.31 -10.64 9.81
N THR A 281 -1.60 -10.11 11.01
CA THR A 281 -0.68 -9.31 11.81
C THR A 281 -0.96 -9.55 13.29
N ASP A 282 0.04 -9.37 14.14
CA ASP A 282 -0.14 -9.44 15.59
C ASP A 282 -0.83 -8.18 16.14
N ARG A 283 -1.42 -8.32 17.33
CA ARG A 283 -2.20 -7.26 17.98
C ARG A 283 -1.38 -5.99 18.30
N GLU A 284 -0.09 -6.15 18.59
CA GLU A 284 0.79 -5.03 18.92
C GLU A 284 1.08 -4.21 17.66
N SER A 285 1.48 -4.88 16.58
CA SER A 285 1.66 -4.27 15.26
C SER A 285 0.40 -3.58 14.78
N ALA A 286 -0.77 -4.23 14.87
CA ALA A 286 -2.05 -3.61 14.54
C ALA A 286 -2.33 -2.34 15.36
N ALA A 287 -2.06 -2.37 16.67
CA ALA A 287 -2.23 -1.21 17.52
C ALA A 287 -1.30 -0.04 17.14
N MET A 288 -0.05 -0.32 16.76
CA MET A 288 0.89 0.71 16.28
C MET A 288 0.42 1.35 14.96
N MET A 289 -0.10 0.55 14.03
CA MET A 289 -0.65 1.08 12.76
C MET A 289 -1.87 1.98 13.01
N VAL A 290 -2.76 1.60 13.92
CA VAL A 290 -3.90 2.43 14.32
C VAL A 290 -3.46 3.71 15.04
N GLU A 291 -2.42 3.66 15.89
CA GLU A 291 -1.88 4.87 16.52
C GLU A 291 -1.22 5.81 15.50
N SER A 292 -0.62 5.26 14.44
CA SER A 292 -0.07 6.07 13.35
C SER A 292 -1.18 6.87 12.63
N CYS A 293 -2.31 6.21 12.33
CA CYS A 293 -3.50 6.87 11.79
C CYS A 293 -4.06 7.93 12.78
N ARG A 294 -4.06 7.62 14.08
CA ARG A 294 -4.50 8.53 15.13
C ARG A 294 -3.59 9.76 15.26
N THR A 295 -2.28 9.59 15.08
CA THR A 295 -1.30 10.68 15.11
C THR A 295 -1.53 11.64 13.94
N VAL A 296 -1.69 11.08 12.73
CA VAL A 296 -2.06 11.85 11.54
C VAL A 296 -3.36 12.64 11.75
N ALA A 297 -4.36 12.01 12.36
CA ALA A 297 -5.63 12.67 12.68
C ALA A 297 -5.47 13.83 13.70
N LYS A 298 -4.64 13.64 14.74
CA LYS A 298 -4.35 14.69 15.75
C LYS A 298 -3.67 15.89 15.11
N GLU A 299 -2.72 15.68 14.21
CA GLU A 299 -2.04 16.77 13.51
C GLU A 299 -2.96 17.49 12.53
N ALA A 300 -3.75 16.74 11.75
CA ALA A 300 -4.74 17.32 10.86
C ALA A 300 -5.71 18.23 11.62
N ARG A 301 -6.18 17.79 12.80
CA ARG A 301 -7.03 18.59 13.69
C ARG A 301 -6.40 19.94 14.05
N VAL A 302 -5.11 19.96 14.38
CA VAL A 302 -4.40 21.21 14.70
C VAL A 302 -4.39 22.15 13.50
N ILE A 303 -4.00 21.64 12.31
CA ILE A 303 -3.93 22.46 11.09
C ILE A 303 -5.30 22.97 10.64
N ILE A 304 -6.35 22.14 10.77
CA ILE A 304 -7.74 22.55 10.48
C ILE A 304 -8.16 23.65 11.44
N GLY A 305 -7.90 23.51 12.75
CA GLY A 305 -8.21 24.53 13.74
C GLY A 305 -7.44 25.84 13.53
N GLU A 306 -6.18 25.78 13.10
CA GLU A 306 -5.39 26.96 12.71
C GLU A 306 -5.99 27.68 11.49
N SER A 307 -6.55 26.94 10.54
CA SER A 307 -6.94 27.49 9.23
C SER A 307 -8.40 27.93 9.16
N TYR A 308 -9.31 27.18 9.80
CA TYR A 308 -10.75 27.47 9.82
C TYR A 308 -11.20 28.14 11.13
N GLY A 309 -10.42 28.02 12.21
CA GLY A 309 -10.74 28.51 13.54
C GLY A 309 -11.13 27.38 14.51
N ILE A 310 -10.91 27.61 15.80
CA ILE A 310 -11.14 26.62 16.87
C ILE A 310 -12.63 26.28 17.04
N ASP A 311 -13.51 27.24 16.76
CA ASP A 311 -14.97 27.07 16.90
C ASP A 311 -15.67 26.78 15.57
N SER A 312 -14.91 26.49 14.50
CA SER A 312 -15.47 26.30 13.16
C SER A 312 -16.29 25.02 13.05
N ASP A 313 -17.29 25.04 12.16
CA ASP A 313 -18.13 23.86 11.91
C ASP A 313 -17.34 22.75 11.24
N GLU A 314 -16.33 23.09 10.43
CA GLU A 314 -15.42 22.15 9.79
C GLU A 314 -14.61 21.34 10.80
N LEU A 315 -14.07 22.01 11.84
CA LEU A 315 -13.33 21.33 12.90
C LEU A 315 -14.25 20.40 13.70
N LYS A 316 -15.45 20.88 14.06
CA LYS A 316 -16.44 20.07 14.78
C LYS A 316 -16.89 18.86 13.97
N GLN A 317 -17.11 19.02 12.65
CA GLN A 317 -17.45 17.93 11.76
C GLN A 317 -16.31 16.91 11.69
N PHE A 318 -15.07 17.37 11.59
CA PHE A 318 -13.89 16.51 11.58
C PHE A 318 -13.74 15.70 12.88
N GLU A 319 -13.87 16.36 14.03
CA GLU A 319 -13.82 15.70 15.34
C GLU A 319 -14.95 14.70 15.54
N THR A 320 -16.19 15.09 15.20
CA THR A 320 -17.38 14.24 15.33
C THR A 320 -17.29 13.02 14.43
N GLY A 321 -16.81 13.19 13.20
CA GLY A 321 -16.64 12.09 12.25
C GLY A 321 -15.58 11.07 12.67
N LEU A 322 -14.52 11.51 13.35
CA LEU A 322 -13.45 10.61 13.83
C LEU A 322 -13.69 10.00 15.21
N GLN A 323 -14.62 10.56 15.99
CA GLN A 323 -14.99 10.01 17.29
C GLN A 323 -15.36 8.52 17.25
N PRO A 324 -16.24 8.03 16.35
CA PRO A 324 -16.56 6.60 16.30
C PRO A 324 -15.35 5.72 15.95
N VAL A 325 -14.41 6.22 15.14
CA VAL A 325 -13.23 5.48 14.68
C VAL A 325 -12.22 5.26 15.82
N PHE A 326 -11.91 6.31 16.58
CA PHE A 326 -10.86 6.25 17.62
C PHE A 326 -11.39 6.11 19.05
N ARG A 327 -12.67 6.37 19.28
CA ARG A 327 -13.38 6.22 20.56
C ARG A 327 -14.70 5.48 20.36
N PRO A 328 -14.64 4.19 19.96
CA PRO A 328 -15.83 3.38 19.77
C PRO A 328 -16.63 3.28 21.08
N SER A 329 -17.94 3.50 21.00
CA SER A 329 -18.85 3.50 22.15
C SER A 329 -19.25 2.11 22.64
N SER A 330 -18.97 1.07 21.85
CA SER A 330 -19.36 -0.31 22.12
C SER A 330 -18.23 -1.27 21.76
N PRO A 331 -18.02 -2.37 22.51
CA PRO A 331 -17.05 -3.41 22.15
C PRO A 331 -17.37 -4.09 20.81
N ASN A 332 -18.62 -4.02 20.34
CA ASN A 332 -19.05 -4.57 19.06
C ASN A 332 -18.90 -3.59 17.89
N SER A 333 -18.20 -2.48 18.10
CA SER A 333 -17.97 -1.50 17.04
C SER A 333 -17.17 -2.10 15.89
N PRO A 334 -17.49 -1.77 14.62
CA PRO A 334 -16.74 -2.24 13.45
C PRO A 334 -15.25 -1.89 13.52
N TYR A 335 -14.88 -0.81 14.22
CA TYR A 335 -13.49 -0.37 14.41
C TYR A 335 -12.71 -1.14 15.49
N ILE A 336 -13.41 -1.99 16.24
CA ILE A 336 -12.80 -2.99 17.15
C ILE A 336 -12.88 -4.37 16.48
N THR A 337 -14.03 -4.68 15.90
CA THR A 337 -14.33 -5.99 15.35
C THR A 337 -13.83 -6.18 13.91
N GLY A 338 -13.31 -5.16 13.23
CA GLY A 338 -12.82 -5.30 11.85
C GLY A 338 -13.86 -5.81 10.85
N GLN A 339 -15.15 -5.77 11.18
CA GLN A 339 -16.26 -6.18 10.34
C GLN A 339 -16.99 -4.92 9.91
N ALA A 340 -17.09 -4.67 8.61
CA ALA A 340 -17.79 -3.52 8.03
C ALA A 340 -19.31 -3.70 8.05
#